data_AF-A0A212R6X6-F1
#
_entry.id   AF-A0A212R6X6-F1
#
_cell.length_a   1.000
_cell.length_b   1.000
_cell.length_c   1.000
_cell.angle_alpha   90.00
_cell.angle_beta   90.00
_cell.angle_gamma   90.00
#
_symmetry.space_group_name_H-M   'P 1'
#
loop_
_entity.id
_entity.type
_entity.pdbx_description
1 polymer ?
#
loop_
_entity_poly.entity_id
_entity_poly.type
_entity_poly.pdbx_seq_one_letter_code
_entity_poly.pdbx_strand_id
1 'polypeptide(L)'
;MSDGLEIENLRHELAYMTGKIDDTMREISMIRHPMMSDDRVNAAVDELGAIVAATEVATGEILDVAEKLEETVPGAATSELTTRLFEACNFQDITGQRINKVMTLLRDIDGRLHSMIATLGEERLEQIPHEQVSGEAALLNGPAVTGALAQNSIDELFN
;
A
#
# COMPACT_ATOMS: atom_id res chain seq x y z
N MET A 1 -46.70 -11.54 -31.05
CA MET A 1 -45.38 -11.51 -31.72
C MET A 1 -44.45 -10.48 -31.08
N SER A 2 -44.95 -9.33 -30.57
CA SER A 2 -44.14 -8.33 -29.83
C SER A 2 -43.51 -8.88 -28.54
N ASP A 3 -44.31 -9.52 -27.68
CA ASP A 3 -43.88 -9.99 -26.35
C ASP A 3 -42.74 -11.04 -26.40
N GLY A 4 -42.70 -11.88 -27.45
CA GLY A 4 -41.63 -12.87 -27.61
C GLY A 4 -40.28 -12.23 -27.99
N LEU A 5 -40.30 -11.12 -28.71
CA LEU A 5 -39.11 -10.36 -29.07
C LEU A 5 -38.57 -9.59 -27.85
N GLU A 6 -39.48 -9.04 -27.03
CA GLU A 6 -39.13 -8.36 -25.77
C GLU A 6 -38.50 -9.31 -24.75
N ILE A 7 -39.04 -10.52 -24.59
CA ILE A 7 -38.44 -11.54 -23.72
C ILE A 7 -37.04 -11.93 -24.20
N GLU A 8 -36.84 -12.12 -25.50
CA GLU A 8 -35.53 -12.48 -26.03
C GLU A 8 -34.50 -11.36 -25.85
N ASN A 9 -34.90 -10.11 -26.05
CA ASN A 9 -34.06 -8.94 -25.78
C ASN A 9 -33.66 -8.85 -24.30
N LEU A 10 -34.62 -9.04 -23.38
CA LEU A 10 -34.35 -9.05 -21.93
C LEU A 10 -33.40 -10.17 -21.54
N ARG A 11 -33.53 -11.36 -22.14
CA ARG A 11 -32.60 -12.48 -21.91
C ARG A 11 -31.19 -12.14 -22.38
N HIS A 12 -31.06 -11.49 -23.54
CA HIS A 12 -29.77 -11.06 -24.07
C HIS A 12 -29.12 -10.02 -23.15
N GLU A 13 -29.90 -9.07 -22.64
CA GLU A 13 -29.44 -8.02 -21.74
C GLU A 13 -29.02 -8.58 -20.37
N LEU A 14 -29.78 -9.53 -19.82
CA LEU A 14 -29.41 -10.24 -18.59
C LEU A 14 -28.12 -11.06 -18.75
N ALA A 15 -27.97 -11.75 -19.89
CA ALA A 15 -26.75 -12.50 -20.20
C ALA A 15 -25.54 -11.57 -20.32
N TYR A 16 -25.71 -10.41 -20.98
CA TYR A 16 -24.69 -9.39 -21.09
C TYR A 16 -24.27 -8.84 -19.72
N MET A 17 -25.23 -8.46 -18.86
CA MET A 17 -24.94 -7.97 -17.52
C MET A 17 -24.23 -9.02 -16.66
N THR A 18 -24.65 -10.29 -16.74
CA THR A 18 -23.99 -11.39 -16.02
C THR A 18 -22.54 -11.53 -16.45
N GLY A 19 -22.25 -11.48 -17.75
CA GLY A 19 -20.87 -11.51 -18.25
C GLY A 19 -20.02 -10.35 -17.74
N LYS A 20 -20.60 -9.14 -17.63
CA LYS A 20 -19.90 -7.98 -17.06
C LYS A 20 -19.61 -8.11 -15.56
N ILE A 21 -20.52 -8.72 -14.81
CA ILE A 21 -20.29 -9.03 -13.39
C ILE A 21 -19.13 -10.03 -13.26
N ASP A 22 -19.09 -11.06 -14.09
CA ASP A 22 -18.01 -12.06 -14.05
C ASP A 22 -16.65 -11.46 -14.43
N ASP A 23 -16.60 -10.59 -15.43
CA ASP A 23 -15.39 -9.83 -15.79
C ASP A 23 -14.92 -8.96 -14.61
N THR A 24 -15.84 -8.24 -13.95
CA THR A 24 -15.53 -7.40 -12.78
C THR A 24 -15.01 -8.25 -11.61
N MET A 25 -15.60 -9.42 -11.37
CA MET A 25 -15.16 -10.33 -10.31
C MET A 25 -13.75 -10.87 -10.56
N ARG A 26 -13.36 -11.09 -11.82
CA ARG A 26 -11.98 -11.44 -12.18
C ARG A 26 -11.01 -10.29 -11.92
N GLU A 27 -11.39 -9.04 -12.19
CA GLU A 27 -10.52 -7.90 -11.87
C GLU A 27 -10.34 -7.74 -10.35
N ILE A 28 -11.41 -7.91 -9.57
CA ILE A 28 -11.36 -7.88 -8.11
C ILE A 28 -10.47 -9.03 -7.59
N SER A 29 -10.55 -10.23 -8.17
CA SER A 29 -9.77 -11.39 -7.72
C SER A 29 -8.27 -11.22 -7.86
N MET A 30 -7.79 -10.37 -8.79
CA MET A 30 -6.36 -10.05 -8.93
C MET A 30 -5.84 -9.18 -7.79
N ILE A 31 -6.72 -8.40 -7.15
CA ILE A 31 -6.40 -7.56 -6.00
C ILE A 31 -6.58 -8.37 -4.72
N ARG A 32 -7.69 -9.11 -4.62
CA ARG A 32 -8.10 -9.83 -3.42
C ARG A 32 -8.78 -11.15 -3.78
N HIS A 33 -8.19 -12.26 -3.36
CA HIS A 33 -8.75 -13.60 -3.53
C HIS A 33 -8.79 -14.36 -2.19
N PRO A 34 -9.84 -15.15 -1.89
CA PRO A 34 -9.91 -15.98 -0.68
C PRO A 34 -8.74 -16.98 -0.49
N MET A 35 -8.01 -17.29 -1.57
CA MET A 35 -6.89 -18.23 -1.60
C MET A 35 -5.53 -17.52 -1.62
N MET A 36 -5.52 -16.17 -1.70
CA MET A 36 -4.30 -15.39 -1.51
C MET A 36 -3.96 -15.40 -0.02
N SER A 37 -2.76 -15.86 0.30
CA SER A 37 -2.24 -15.80 1.67
C SER A 37 -1.93 -14.37 2.12
N ASP A 38 -1.76 -13.45 1.16
CA ASP A 38 -1.37 -12.08 1.42
C ASP A 38 -2.28 -11.12 0.64
N ASP A 39 -3.00 -10.28 1.36
CA ASP A 39 -3.85 -9.24 0.78
C ASP A 39 -2.95 -8.10 0.33
N ARG A 40 -2.81 -7.92 -0.99
CA ARG A 40 -1.89 -6.93 -1.58
C ARG A 40 -2.15 -5.52 -1.09
N VAL A 41 -3.40 -5.17 -0.78
CA VAL A 41 -3.74 -3.85 -0.27
C VAL A 41 -3.20 -3.68 1.15
N ASN A 42 -3.38 -4.70 2.00
CA ASN A 42 -2.84 -4.67 3.36
C ASN A 42 -1.31 -4.68 3.36
N ALA A 43 -0.67 -5.51 2.53
CA ALA A 43 0.79 -5.52 2.38
C ALA A 43 1.33 -4.15 1.95
N ALA A 44 0.68 -3.48 0.99
CA ALA A 44 1.07 -2.14 0.57
C ALA A 44 0.85 -1.08 1.68
N VAL A 45 -0.22 -1.20 2.46
CA VAL A 45 -0.46 -0.32 3.61
C VAL A 45 0.59 -0.52 4.69
N ASP A 46 0.97 -1.76 4.99
CA ASP A 46 1.99 -2.07 5.99
C ASP A 46 3.38 -1.56 5.56
N GLU A 47 3.74 -1.72 4.29
CA GLU A 47 4.99 -1.18 3.72
C GLU A 47 5.03 0.36 3.80
N LEU A 48 3.93 1.04 3.45
CA LEU A 48 3.83 2.50 3.61
C LEU A 48 3.94 2.93 5.08
N GLY A 49 3.41 2.14 6.01
CA GLY A 49 3.55 2.36 7.45
C GLY A 49 5.01 2.23 7.91
N ALA A 50 5.71 1.20 7.42
CA ALA A 50 7.13 1.00 7.69
C ALA A 50 7.99 2.15 7.15
N ILE A 51 7.69 2.66 5.95
CA ILE A 51 8.37 3.84 5.37
C ILE A 51 8.17 5.07 6.26
N VAL A 52 6.94 5.35 6.71
CA VAL A 52 6.68 6.49 7.61
C VAL A 52 7.51 6.35 8.88
N ALA A 53 7.45 5.20 9.56
CA ALA A 53 8.20 4.96 10.79
C ALA A 53 9.72 5.11 10.59
N ALA A 54 10.28 4.52 9.53
CA ALA A 54 11.71 4.60 9.24
C ALA A 54 12.15 6.05 8.97
N THR A 55 11.33 6.82 8.26
CA THR A 55 11.64 8.24 7.99
C THR A 55 11.52 9.12 9.23
N GLU A 56 10.59 8.82 10.15
CA GLU A 56 10.49 9.50 11.45
C GLU A 56 11.75 9.27 12.29
N VAL A 57 12.22 8.01 12.39
CA VAL A 57 13.44 7.65 13.12
C VAL A 57 14.67 8.35 12.52
N ALA A 58 14.86 8.25 11.21
CA ALA A 58 15.99 8.90 10.54
C ALA A 58 15.96 10.44 10.71
N THR A 59 14.77 11.04 10.71
CA THR A 59 14.63 12.49 10.98
C THR A 59 15.03 12.82 12.41
N GLY A 60 14.61 12.03 13.40
CA GLY A 60 15.02 12.20 14.79
C GLY A 60 16.55 12.15 14.95
N GLU A 61 17.21 11.16 14.34
CA GLU A 61 18.67 11.04 14.38
C GLU A 61 19.37 12.26 13.75
N ILE A 62 18.86 12.77 12.64
CA ILE A 62 19.38 13.98 11.99
C ILE A 62 19.29 15.20 12.91
N LEU A 63 18.16 15.37 13.60
CA LEU A 63 17.94 16.47 14.54
C LEU A 63 18.85 16.35 15.77
N ASP A 64 18.99 15.15 16.34
CA ASP A 64 19.90 14.88 17.46
C ASP A 64 21.36 15.19 17.10
N VAL A 65 21.79 14.86 15.88
CA VAL A 65 23.13 15.18 15.39
C VAL A 65 23.31 16.69 15.20
N ALA A 66 22.27 17.39 14.72
CA ALA A 66 22.31 18.85 14.57
C ALA A 66 22.43 19.57 15.93
N GLU A 67 21.72 19.10 16.96
CA GLU A 67 21.85 19.63 18.33
C GLU A 67 23.27 19.44 18.88
N LYS A 68 23.82 18.22 18.77
CA LYS A 68 25.20 17.92 19.20
C LYS A 68 26.24 18.74 18.44
N LEU A 69 26.00 19.03 17.16
CA LEU A 69 26.87 19.86 16.35
C LEU A 69 26.92 21.30 16.88
N GLU A 70 25.78 21.85 17.30
CA GLU A 70 25.68 23.19 17.88
C GLU A 70 26.42 23.29 19.23
N GLU A 71 26.32 22.24 20.06
CA GLU A 71 27.07 22.14 21.32
C GLU A 71 28.59 22.02 21.11
N THR A 72 29.00 21.24 20.11
CA THR A 72 30.43 20.93 19.87
C THR A 72 31.16 22.06 19.15
N VAL A 73 30.46 22.76 18.24
CA VAL A 73 31.05 23.82 17.41
C VAL A 73 30.17 25.09 17.49
N PRO A 74 30.17 25.77 18.64
CA PRO A 74 29.33 26.95 18.84
C PRO A 74 29.77 28.09 17.92
N GLY A 75 28.81 28.76 17.30
CA GLY A 75 29.06 29.90 16.43
C GLY A 75 27.84 30.31 15.64
N ALA A 76 27.77 31.58 15.24
CA ALA A 76 26.63 32.13 14.51
C ALA A 76 26.34 31.37 13.20
N ALA A 77 27.40 30.98 12.48
CA ALA A 77 27.26 30.19 11.25
C ALA A 77 26.72 28.77 11.51
N THR A 78 27.17 28.11 12.58
CA THR A 78 26.66 26.78 12.97
C THR A 78 25.19 26.87 13.33
N SER A 79 24.81 27.84 14.17
CA SER A 79 23.43 28.03 14.62
C SER A 79 22.47 28.37 13.46
N GLU A 80 22.93 29.16 12.48
CA GLU A 80 22.15 29.41 11.25
C GLU A 80 21.92 28.11 10.45
N LEU A 81 22.95 27.27 10.30
CA LEU A 81 22.85 26.01 9.57
C LEU A 81 21.97 24.98 10.29
N THR A 82 22.08 24.85 11.62
CA THR A 82 21.24 23.94 12.41
C THR A 82 19.79 24.40 12.41
N THR A 83 19.53 25.71 12.53
CA THR A 83 18.18 26.29 12.36
C THR A 83 17.55 25.90 11.03
N ARG A 84 18.28 26.05 9.92
CA ARG A 84 17.79 25.66 8.59
C ARG A 84 17.53 24.16 8.46
N LEU A 85 18.30 23.34 9.17
CA LEU A 85 18.10 21.88 9.21
C LEU A 85 16.83 21.52 9.99
N PHE A 86 16.59 22.15 11.15
CA PHE A 86 15.32 22.00 11.88
C PHE A 86 14.11 22.37 11.02
N GLU A 87 14.18 23.49 10.29
CA GLU A 87 13.11 23.92 9.38
C GLU A 87 12.88 22.94 8.23
N ALA A 88 13.95 22.40 7.64
CA ALA A 88 13.85 21.42 6.56
C ALA A 88 13.22 20.10 7.03
N CYS A 89 13.57 19.62 8.22
CA CYS A 89 13.00 18.41 8.80
C CYS A 89 11.52 18.57 9.17
N ASN A 90 11.03 19.80 9.40
CA ASN A 90 9.61 20.05 9.68
C ASN A 90 8.68 19.69 8.49
N PHE A 91 9.20 19.62 7.26
CA PHE A 91 8.42 19.12 6.10
C PHE A 91 8.13 17.61 6.16
N GLN A 92 8.83 16.86 7.01
CA GLN A 92 8.62 15.42 7.18
C GLN A 92 7.25 15.13 7.82
N ASP A 93 6.79 15.95 8.76
CA ASP A 93 5.45 15.80 9.37
C ASP A 93 4.34 15.87 8.31
N ILE A 94 4.41 16.82 7.37
CA ILE A 94 3.45 16.93 6.26
C ILE A 94 3.50 15.68 5.37
N THR A 95 4.69 15.12 5.16
CA THR A 95 4.87 13.91 4.34
C THR A 95 4.26 12.70 5.05
N GLY A 96 4.53 12.50 6.33
CA GLY A 96 3.92 11.45 7.16
C GLY A 96 2.40 11.55 7.16
N GLN A 97 1.84 12.74 7.35
CA GLN A 97 0.39 12.97 7.28
C GLN A 97 -0.21 12.62 5.91
N ARG A 98 0.48 12.96 4.82
CA ARG A 98 0.01 12.64 3.46
C ARG A 98 0.03 11.14 3.19
N ILE A 99 1.09 10.44 3.62
CA ILE A 99 1.16 8.98 3.50
C ILE A 99 0.07 8.32 4.33
N ASN A 100 -0.15 8.78 5.57
CA ASN A 100 -1.25 8.31 6.41
C ASN A 100 -2.62 8.46 5.73
N LYS A 101 -2.88 9.59 5.04
CA LYS A 101 -4.11 9.76 4.25
C LYS A 101 -4.23 8.76 3.11
N VAL A 102 -3.13 8.45 2.41
CA VAL A 102 -3.11 7.43 1.36
C VAL A 102 -3.40 6.04 1.95
N MET A 103 -2.79 5.69 3.08
CA MET A 103 -3.07 4.42 3.76
C MET A 103 -4.54 4.28 4.17
N THR A 104 -5.15 5.34 4.72
CA THR A 104 -6.58 5.34 5.04
C THR A 104 -7.43 5.13 3.79
N LEU A 105 -7.12 5.81 2.70
CA LEU A 105 -7.85 5.64 1.44
C LEU A 105 -7.74 4.20 0.89
N LEU A 106 -6.56 3.59 0.98
CA LEU A 106 -6.36 2.19 0.56
C LEU A 106 -7.21 1.23 1.41
N ARG A 107 -7.27 1.42 2.73
CA ARG A 107 -8.15 0.65 3.62
C ARG A 107 -9.64 0.85 3.29
N ASP A 108 -10.05 2.06 2.97
CA ASP A 108 -11.43 2.35 2.55
C ASP A 108 -11.77 1.66 1.23
N ILE A 109 -10.83 1.63 0.28
CA ILE A 109 -10.98 0.89 -0.98
C ILE A 109 -11.12 -0.60 -0.69
N ASP A 110 -10.28 -1.17 0.18
CA ASP A 110 -10.36 -2.57 0.55
C ASP A 110 -11.73 -2.93 1.17
N GLY A 111 -12.22 -2.12 2.10
CA GLY A 111 -13.54 -2.31 2.70
C GLY A 111 -14.68 -2.27 1.66
N ARG A 112 -14.58 -1.41 0.64
CA ARG A 112 -15.55 -1.37 -0.47
C ARG A 112 -15.48 -2.62 -1.35
N LEU A 113 -14.27 -3.11 -1.65
CA LEU A 113 -14.10 -4.36 -2.37
C LEU A 113 -14.73 -5.52 -1.59
N HIS A 114 -14.52 -5.59 -0.28
CA HIS A 114 -15.15 -6.58 0.58
C HIS A 114 -16.69 -6.53 0.51
N SER A 115 -17.26 -5.32 0.57
CA SER A 115 -18.72 -5.14 0.45
C SER A 115 -19.26 -5.54 -0.93
N MET A 116 -18.51 -5.27 -2.00
CA MET A 116 -18.89 -5.69 -3.36
C MET A 116 -18.89 -7.22 -3.48
N ILE A 117 -17.86 -7.87 -2.95
CA ILE A 117 -17.73 -9.33 -2.93
C ILE A 117 -18.90 -9.96 -2.17
N ALA A 118 -19.20 -9.47 -0.96
CA ALA A 118 -20.31 -9.95 -0.16
C ALA A 118 -21.68 -9.79 -0.85
N THR A 119 -21.83 -8.76 -1.71
CA THR A 119 -23.06 -8.53 -2.48
C THR A 119 -23.17 -9.45 -3.70
N LEU A 120 -22.04 -9.74 -4.36
CA LEU A 120 -21.99 -10.51 -5.61
C LEU A 120 -21.88 -12.02 -5.38
N GLY A 121 -21.50 -12.45 -4.18
CA GLY A 121 -21.34 -13.84 -3.77
C GLY A 121 -19.87 -14.26 -3.70
N GLU A 122 -19.41 -14.67 -2.50
CA GLU A 122 -18.04 -15.11 -2.25
C GLU A 122 -17.69 -16.39 -3.03
N GLU A 123 -18.67 -17.27 -3.23
CA GLU A 123 -18.52 -18.52 -3.97
C GLU A 123 -18.10 -18.31 -5.43
N ARG A 124 -18.44 -17.15 -6.02
CA ARG A 124 -18.02 -16.79 -7.37
C ARG A 124 -16.53 -16.50 -7.44
N LEU A 125 -15.97 -15.94 -6.37
CA LEU A 125 -14.54 -15.65 -6.25
C LEU A 125 -13.72 -16.92 -6.08
N GLU A 126 -14.22 -17.89 -5.30
CA GLU A 126 -13.57 -19.20 -5.14
C GLU A 126 -13.52 -20.01 -6.44
N GLN A 127 -14.46 -19.77 -7.35
CA GLN A 127 -14.51 -20.42 -8.67
C GLN A 127 -13.55 -19.79 -9.68
N ILE A 128 -13.05 -18.58 -9.41
CA ILE A 128 -12.06 -17.95 -10.28
C ILE A 128 -10.71 -18.61 -10.01
N PRO A 129 -9.99 -19.09 -11.03
CA PRO A 129 -8.67 -19.66 -10.83
C PRO A 129 -7.72 -18.61 -10.26
N HIS A 130 -7.14 -18.91 -9.10
CA HIS A 130 -6.08 -18.10 -8.55
C HIS A 130 -4.78 -18.33 -9.33
N GLU A 131 -4.42 -17.40 -10.22
CA GLU A 131 -3.08 -17.38 -10.82
C GLU A 131 -2.07 -16.89 -9.77
N GLN A 132 -1.25 -17.81 -9.27
CA GLN A 132 -0.09 -17.43 -8.46
C GLN A 132 0.86 -16.61 -9.32
N VAL A 133 1.08 -15.35 -8.95
CA VAL A 133 2.15 -14.56 -9.54
C VAL A 133 3.46 -15.24 -9.19
N SER A 134 4.11 -15.82 -10.20
CA SER A 134 5.40 -16.52 -10.06
C SER A 134 6.51 -15.74 -10.77
N GLY A 135 7.76 -15.94 -10.36
CA GLY A 135 8.93 -15.33 -10.98
C GLY A 135 9.30 -13.96 -10.42
N GLU A 136 9.95 -13.11 -11.22
CA GLU A 136 10.45 -11.78 -10.82
C GLU A 136 9.37 -10.86 -10.23
N ALA A 137 8.11 -11.02 -10.65
CA ALA A 137 6.99 -10.25 -10.11
C ALA A 137 6.66 -10.57 -8.64
N ALA A 138 7.05 -11.76 -8.15
CA ALA A 138 6.96 -12.10 -6.73
C ALA A 138 8.12 -11.50 -5.91
N LEU A 139 9.28 -11.26 -6.55
CA LEU A 139 10.47 -10.64 -5.94
C LEU A 139 10.35 -9.11 -5.80
N LEU A 140 9.37 -8.51 -6.48
CA LEU A 140 9.01 -7.09 -6.34
C LEU A 140 8.24 -6.80 -5.04
N ASN A 141 7.67 -7.83 -4.41
CA ASN A 141 7.29 -7.74 -3.01
C ASN A 141 8.61 -7.89 -2.26
N GLY A 142 9.10 -6.79 -1.69
CA GLY A 142 10.33 -6.77 -0.91
C GLY A 142 10.34 -7.86 0.18
N PRO A 143 11.49 -8.08 0.85
CA PRO A 143 11.57 -9.07 1.91
C PRO A 143 10.38 -8.92 2.85
N ALA A 144 9.67 -10.03 3.08
CA ALA A 144 8.54 -10.05 4.00
C ALA A 144 8.96 -9.36 5.30
N VAL A 145 8.03 -8.60 5.91
CA VAL A 145 8.21 -7.93 7.21
C VAL A 145 8.31 -8.96 8.35
N THR A 146 9.02 -10.05 8.15
CA THR A 146 9.45 -11.02 9.16
C THR A 146 10.94 -10.82 9.40
N GLY A 147 11.20 -9.81 10.24
CA GLY A 147 12.52 -9.49 10.70
C GLY A 147 12.96 -8.18 10.11
N ALA A 148 12.94 -7.14 10.95
CA ALA A 148 13.84 -6.02 10.87
C ALA A 148 15.09 -6.43 10.07
N LEU A 149 15.31 -5.80 8.92
CA LEU A 149 16.65 -5.69 8.36
C LEU A 149 17.47 -5.11 9.50
N ALA A 150 18.12 -6.01 10.23
CA ALA A 150 18.71 -5.73 11.50
C ALA A 150 19.72 -4.63 11.22
N GLN A 151 19.64 -3.54 11.99
CA GLN A 151 20.38 -2.28 11.87
C GLN A 151 21.91 -2.46 11.68
N ASN A 152 22.40 -3.68 11.83
CA ASN A 152 23.75 -4.20 11.64
C ASN A 152 24.11 -4.62 10.19
N SER A 153 23.17 -4.59 9.24
CA SER A 153 23.44 -5.05 7.85
C SER A 153 24.10 -3.98 6.95
N ILE A 154 24.12 -2.72 7.39
CA ILE A 154 24.74 -1.62 6.64
C ILE A 154 26.27 -1.60 6.86
N ASP A 155 26.76 -2.04 8.02
CA ASP A 155 28.19 -2.07 8.35
C ASP A 155 28.96 -3.19 7.61
N GLU A 156 28.27 -4.19 7.05
CA GLU A 156 28.88 -5.26 6.24
C GLU A 156 29.08 -4.85 4.77
N LEU A 157 28.46 -3.76 4.31
CA LEU A 157 28.56 -3.28 2.92
C LEU A 157 29.77 -2.36 2.67
N PHE A 158 30.41 -1.87 3.73
CA PHE A 158 31.51 -0.91 3.65
C PHE A 158 32.81 -1.38 4.33
N ASN A 159 32.91 -2.66 4.68
CA ASN A 159 34.14 -3.32 5.16
C ASN A 159 34.72 -4.29 4.11
#